data_AF-A0AAX2REZ4-F1
#
_entry.id   AF-A0AAX2REZ4-F1
#
_cell.length_a   1.000
_cell.length_b   1.000
_cell.length_c   1.000
_cell.angle_alpha   90.00
_cell.angle_beta   90.00
_cell.angle_gamma   90.00
#
_symmetry.space_group_name_H-M   'P 1'
#
loop_
_entity.id
_entity.type
_entity.pdbx_description
1 polymer ?
#
loop_
_entity_poly.entity_id
_entity_poly.type
_entity_poly.pdbx_seq_one_letter_code
_entity_poly.pdbx_strand_id
1 'polypeptide(L)'
;MTRQDEAVRTRCVAWQIVQTWQAAEWCRLVESRTGIGLSGSVSGAIDGAPFRVDYAVSCGADWLTRAARITQWGGTQPPRQRDIACDAGRWTIDGADVPALAGATDIDLGFSPSTNTLPIRRLGLAVGEAAVIHTAWLRFPEFEFVRGEQRYTRTGEHVYRYESGTYAADIAVDEAGLVTDYDEWRRIGAAPAR
;
A
#
# COMPACT_ATOMS: atom_id res chain seq x y z
N MET A 1 6.47 35.57 15.87
CA MET A 1 6.73 34.45 14.94
C MET A 1 5.64 33.42 15.15
N THR A 2 4.57 33.54 14.38
CA THR A 2 3.39 32.68 14.45
C THR A 2 3.75 31.29 13.91
N ARG A 3 3.76 30.29 14.78
CA ARG A 3 3.65 28.87 14.44
C ARG A 3 2.32 28.72 13.70
N GLN A 4 2.32 28.83 12.38
CA GLN A 4 1.20 28.35 11.58
C GLN A 4 1.16 26.84 11.79
N ASP A 5 0.09 26.34 12.42
CA ASP A 5 -0.18 24.91 12.51
C ASP A 5 -0.05 24.29 11.12
N GLU A 6 0.88 23.36 10.96
CA GLU A 6 1.00 22.57 9.73
C GLU A 6 -0.25 21.68 9.63
N ALA A 7 -1.10 21.93 8.64
CA ALA A 7 -2.31 21.16 8.44
C ALA A 7 -1.96 19.71 8.07
N VAL A 8 -2.03 18.83 9.06
CA VAL A 8 -2.00 17.38 8.88
C VAL A 8 -3.36 16.97 8.34
N ARG A 9 -3.40 16.33 7.16
CA ARG A 9 -4.65 15.80 6.59
C ARG A 9 -4.75 14.33 6.91
N THR A 10 -5.82 13.94 7.60
CA THR A 10 -6.10 12.52 7.91
C THR A 10 -7.31 12.03 7.11
N ARG A 11 -7.18 10.88 6.45
CA ARG A 11 -8.30 10.13 5.86
C ARG A 11 -8.31 8.71 6.39
N CYS A 12 -9.50 8.16 6.61
CA CYS A 12 -9.67 6.75 6.95
C CYS A 12 -10.63 6.11 5.97
N VAL A 13 -10.30 4.91 5.52
CA VAL A 13 -11.08 4.15 4.53
C VAL A 13 -11.21 2.71 5.00
N ALA A 14 -12.35 2.10 4.69
CA ALA A 14 -12.54 0.66 4.84
C ALA A 14 -12.82 0.04 3.48
N TRP A 15 -12.20 -1.11 3.23
CA TRP A 15 -12.46 -1.94 2.05
C TRP A 15 -12.87 -3.36 2.46
N GLN A 16 -13.51 -4.06 1.54
CA GLN A 16 -13.85 -5.46 1.66
C GLN A 16 -13.47 -6.22 0.38
N ILE A 17 -13.02 -7.47 0.54
CA ILE A 17 -12.88 -8.47 -0.52
C ILE A 17 -13.79 -9.66 -0.16
N VAL A 18 -14.56 -10.16 -1.14
CA VAL A 18 -15.60 -11.17 -0.88
C VAL A 18 -15.59 -12.36 -1.85
N GLN A 19 -14.66 -12.41 -2.81
CA GLN A 19 -14.68 -13.42 -3.87
C GLN A 19 -13.61 -14.51 -3.63
N THR A 20 -12.34 -14.28 -3.93
CA THR A 20 -11.26 -15.25 -3.79
C THR A 20 -10.98 -15.59 -2.33
N TRP A 21 -11.11 -14.61 -1.44
CA TRP A 21 -11.08 -14.78 0.01
C TRP A 21 -11.96 -13.72 0.68
N GLN A 22 -12.26 -13.91 1.95
CA GLN A 22 -13.11 -12.98 2.71
C GLN A 22 -12.26 -12.20 3.70
N ALA A 23 -12.18 -10.89 3.49
CA ALA A 23 -11.53 -10.00 4.44
C ALA A 23 -12.07 -8.57 4.37
N ALA A 24 -11.78 -7.82 5.42
CA ALA A 24 -11.94 -6.40 5.45
C ALA A 24 -10.62 -5.73 5.83
N GLU A 25 -10.37 -4.58 5.24
CA GLU A 25 -9.29 -3.69 5.60
C GLU A 25 -9.87 -2.42 6.21
N TRP A 26 -9.25 -1.95 7.29
CA TRP A 26 -9.33 -0.55 7.71
C TRP A 26 -7.97 0.10 7.52
N CYS A 27 -7.93 1.26 6.89
CA CYS A 27 -6.72 2.01 6.60
C CYS A 27 -6.86 3.47 6.99
N ARG A 28 -5.74 4.06 7.39
CA ARG A 28 -5.55 5.46 7.69
C ARG A 28 -4.38 6.01 6.91
N LEU A 29 -4.65 7.05 6.13
CA LEU A 29 -3.67 7.87 5.42
C LEU A 29 -3.51 9.20 6.16
N VAL A 30 -2.26 9.56 6.45
CA VAL A 30 -1.86 10.83 7.08
C VAL A 30 -0.89 11.53 6.14
N GLU A 31 -1.27 12.69 5.66
CA GLU A 31 -0.41 13.55 4.85
C GLU A 31 0.06 14.75 5.68
N SER A 32 1.37 15.00 5.70
CA SER A 32 1.98 16.17 6.33
C SER A 32 3.09 16.73 5.43
N ARG A 33 3.68 17.88 5.80
CA ARG A 33 4.81 18.44 5.04
C ARG A 33 6.10 17.62 5.18
N THR A 34 6.24 16.86 6.25
CA THR A 34 7.46 16.08 6.55
C THR A 34 7.38 14.65 6.04
N GLY A 35 6.19 14.16 5.73
CA GLY A 35 6.01 12.82 5.19
C GLY A 35 4.57 12.32 5.20
N ILE A 36 4.43 11.10 4.71
CA ILE A 36 3.16 10.40 4.57
C ILE A 36 3.20 9.16 5.46
N GLY A 37 2.14 8.95 6.25
CA GLY A 37 1.90 7.72 6.99
C GLY A 37 0.72 6.95 6.40
N LEU A 38 0.90 5.67 6.13
CA LEU A 38 -0.16 4.76 5.69
C LEU A 38 -0.19 3.57 6.64
N SER A 39 -1.28 3.38 7.37
CA SER A 39 -1.38 2.32 8.38
C SER A 39 -2.74 1.67 8.36
N GLY A 40 -2.82 0.38 8.65
CA GLY A 40 -4.09 -0.33 8.62
C GLY A 40 -4.04 -1.71 9.27
N SER A 41 -5.20 -2.34 9.26
CA SER A 41 -5.41 -3.72 9.67
C SER A 41 -6.26 -4.42 8.62
N VAL A 42 -5.82 -5.58 8.18
CA VAL A 42 -6.60 -6.51 7.35
C VAL A 42 -6.94 -7.73 8.20
N SER A 43 -8.21 -8.10 8.25
CA SER A 43 -8.68 -9.27 8.99
C SER A 43 -9.61 -10.10 8.12
N GLY A 44 -9.43 -11.41 8.10
CA GLY A 44 -10.20 -12.29 7.23
C GLY A 44 -9.88 -13.76 7.43
N ALA A 45 -10.24 -14.58 6.45
CA ALA A 45 -9.90 -15.99 6.40
C ALA A 45 -9.52 -16.45 4.99
N ILE A 46 -8.57 -17.39 4.90
CA ILE A 46 -8.19 -18.13 3.69
C ILE A 46 -8.41 -19.61 3.98
N ASP A 47 -9.15 -20.32 3.12
CA ASP A 47 -9.48 -21.74 3.30
C ASP A 47 -10.04 -22.08 4.70
N GLY A 48 -10.80 -21.13 5.28
CA GLY A 48 -11.38 -21.24 6.63
C GLY A 48 -10.41 -20.93 7.78
N ALA A 49 -9.11 -20.74 7.53
CA ALA A 49 -8.13 -20.35 8.54
C ALA A 49 -8.14 -18.82 8.73
N PRO A 50 -8.42 -18.31 9.94
CA PRO A 50 -8.43 -16.88 10.20
C PRO A 50 -7.02 -16.31 10.20
N PHE A 51 -6.89 -15.09 9.70
CA PHE A 51 -5.65 -14.31 9.78
C PHE A 51 -5.97 -12.85 10.11
N ARG A 52 -4.93 -12.16 10.57
CA ARG A 52 -4.90 -10.71 10.69
C ARG A 52 -3.53 -10.21 10.27
N VAL A 53 -3.49 -9.05 9.62
CA VAL A 53 -2.26 -8.33 9.33
C VAL A 53 -2.42 -6.88 9.73
N ASP A 54 -1.60 -6.42 10.66
CA ASP A 54 -1.45 -5.00 10.97
C ASP A 54 -0.23 -4.47 10.21
N TYR A 55 -0.33 -3.28 9.64
CA TYR A 55 0.79 -2.63 8.97
C TYR A 55 0.87 -1.14 9.27
N ALA A 56 2.08 -0.61 9.23
CA ALA A 56 2.36 0.82 9.25
C ALA A 56 3.54 1.12 8.32
N VAL A 57 3.30 1.92 7.29
CA VAL A 57 4.26 2.39 6.29
C VAL A 57 4.51 3.87 6.51
N SER A 58 5.78 4.26 6.47
CA SER A 58 6.22 5.65 6.49
C SER A 58 6.92 5.99 5.18
N CYS A 59 6.56 7.13 4.61
CA CYS A 59 7.13 7.65 3.39
C CYS A 59 7.63 9.08 3.60
N GLY A 60 8.57 9.51 2.76
CA GLY A 60 8.94 10.92 2.68
C GLY A 60 7.81 11.78 2.12
N ALA A 61 7.99 13.10 2.11
CA ALA A 61 7.05 14.02 1.46
C ALA A 61 6.95 13.80 -0.07
N ASP A 62 7.93 13.10 -0.63
CA ASP A 62 7.99 12.61 -2.00
C ASP A 62 7.27 11.27 -2.21
N TRP A 63 6.52 10.77 -1.22
CA TRP A 63 5.76 9.52 -1.24
C TRP A 63 6.61 8.24 -1.42
N LEU A 64 7.94 8.34 -1.46
CA LEU A 64 8.83 7.19 -1.49
C LEU A 64 8.85 6.50 -0.15
N THR A 65 8.80 5.16 -0.17
CA THR A 65 8.82 4.36 1.07
C THR A 65 10.15 4.50 1.79
N ARG A 66 10.09 4.67 3.12
CA ARG A 66 11.26 4.78 4.01
C ARG A 66 11.33 3.64 5.00
N ALA A 67 10.19 3.25 5.57
CA ALA A 67 10.11 2.12 6.47
C ALA A 67 8.71 1.54 6.51
N ALA A 68 8.61 0.27 6.88
CA ALA A 68 7.35 -0.38 7.17
C ALA A 68 7.50 -1.32 8.37
N ARG A 69 6.43 -1.46 9.15
CA ARG A 69 6.27 -2.51 10.15
C ARG A 69 5.04 -3.31 9.80
N ILE A 70 5.18 -4.63 9.77
CA ILE A 70 4.09 -5.55 9.42
C ILE A 70 4.03 -6.65 10.45
N THR A 71 2.87 -6.86 11.06
CA THR A 71 2.65 -7.92 12.04
C THR A 71 1.50 -8.81 11.57
N GLN A 72 1.78 -10.11 11.43
CA GLN A 72 0.82 -11.11 10.97
C GLN A 72 0.46 -12.08 12.09
N TRP A 73 -0.83 -12.40 12.19
CA TRP A 73 -1.38 -13.52 12.93
C TRP A 73 -2.02 -14.50 11.95
N GLY A 74 -1.77 -15.80 12.12
CA GLY A 74 -2.36 -16.86 11.30
C GLY A 74 -2.69 -18.08 12.14
N GLY A 75 -3.96 -18.48 12.13
CA GLY A 75 -4.45 -19.59 12.95
C GLY A 75 -4.12 -19.40 14.44
N THR A 76 -3.48 -20.41 15.03
CA THR A 76 -3.08 -20.42 16.46
C THR A 76 -1.59 -20.13 16.68
N GLN A 77 -0.86 -19.75 15.63
CA GLN A 77 0.58 -19.49 15.72
C GLN A 77 0.86 -18.14 16.41
N PRO A 78 2.01 -17.99 17.08
CA PRO A 78 2.45 -16.69 17.58
C PRO A 78 2.56 -15.66 16.45
N PRO A 79 2.31 -14.37 16.72
CA PRO A 79 2.46 -13.33 15.71
C PRO A 79 3.89 -13.24 15.19
N ARG A 80 4.04 -12.95 13.91
CA ARG A 80 5.32 -12.64 13.27
C ARG A 80 5.35 -11.17 12.89
N GLN A 81 6.38 -10.46 13.33
CA GLN A 81 6.63 -9.07 12.93
C GLN A 81 7.82 -9.01 11.96
N ARG A 82 7.74 -8.09 11.00
CA ARG A 82 8.84 -7.65 10.15
C ARG A 82 9.03 -6.14 10.29
N ASP A 83 10.25 -5.73 10.58
CA ASP A 83 10.68 -4.33 10.55
C ASP A 83 11.50 -4.09 9.28
N ILE A 84 11.01 -3.21 8.42
CA ILE A 84 11.54 -2.99 7.07
C ILE A 84 12.00 -1.55 6.97
N ALA A 85 13.17 -1.34 6.38
CA ALA A 85 13.68 -0.01 6.05
C ALA A 85 14.14 0.04 4.59
N CYS A 86 14.01 1.21 3.98
CA CYS A 86 14.47 1.53 2.64
C CYS A 86 15.24 2.86 2.68
N ASP A 87 16.52 2.79 2.34
CA ASP A 87 17.38 3.96 2.16
C ASP A 87 17.83 4.03 0.71
N ALA A 88 17.35 5.03 -0.03
CA ALA A 88 17.67 5.24 -1.45
C ALA A 88 17.56 3.96 -2.33
N GLY A 89 16.54 3.13 -2.10
CA GLY A 89 16.30 1.89 -2.84
C GLY A 89 17.10 0.67 -2.33
N ARG A 90 17.82 0.83 -1.22
CA ARG A 90 18.47 -0.25 -0.47
C ARG A 90 17.56 -0.71 0.65
N TRP A 91 17.09 -1.96 0.56
CA TRP A 91 16.13 -2.52 1.50
C TRP A 91 16.81 -3.38 2.56
N THR A 92 16.36 -3.24 3.80
CA THR A 92 16.69 -4.14 4.91
C THR A 92 15.43 -4.68 5.55
N ILE A 93 15.43 -5.95 5.93
CA ILE A 93 14.36 -6.62 6.67
C ILE A 93 14.96 -7.18 7.96
N ASP A 94 14.40 -6.80 9.10
CA ASP A 94 14.87 -7.16 10.44
C ASP A 94 16.37 -6.85 10.63
N GLY A 95 16.83 -5.73 10.03
CA GLY A 95 18.22 -5.28 10.05
C GLY A 95 19.16 -5.99 9.07
N ALA A 96 18.68 -7.00 8.33
CA ALA A 96 19.48 -7.70 7.32
C ALA A 96 19.24 -7.13 5.91
N ASP A 97 20.31 -6.93 5.15
CA ASP A 97 20.24 -6.45 3.77
C ASP A 97 19.51 -7.42 2.84
N VAL A 98 18.72 -6.88 1.91
CA VAL A 98 18.01 -7.66 0.89
C VAL A 98 18.36 -7.15 -0.51
N PRO A 99 19.53 -7.51 -1.07
CA PRO A 99 19.99 -7.02 -2.38
C PRO A 99 19.05 -7.35 -3.53
N ALA A 100 18.25 -8.41 -3.41
CA ALA A 100 17.25 -8.78 -4.43
C ALA A 100 16.18 -7.71 -4.66
N LEU A 101 15.95 -6.82 -3.69
CA LEU A 101 14.98 -5.71 -3.78
C LEU A 101 15.63 -4.38 -4.24
N ALA A 102 16.92 -4.39 -4.60
CA ALA A 102 17.63 -3.18 -4.96
C ALA A 102 16.92 -2.40 -6.09
N GLY A 103 16.78 -1.09 -5.89
CA GLY A 103 16.13 -0.19 -6.84
C GLY A 103 14.61 -0.15 -6.77
N ALA A 104 13.97 -0.95 -5.91
CA ALA A 104 12.56 -0.78 -5.60
C ALA A 104 12.33 0.52 -4.80
N THR A 105 11.31 1.29 -5.20
CA THR A 105 11.00 2.61 -4.66
C THR A 105 9.82 2.62 -3.69
N ASP A 106 8.92 1.65 -3.82
CA ASP A 106 7.66 1.58 -3.09
C ASP A 106 7.49 0.19 -2.46
N ILE A 107 6.86 0.12 -1.28
CA ILE A 107 6.35 -1.15 -0.76
C ILE A 107 5.01 -1.47 -1.41
N ASP A 108 4.79 -2.74 -1.73
CA ASP A 108 3.49 -3.24 -2.19
C ASP A 108 3.05 -4.40 -1.28
N LEU A 109 1.82 -4.32 -0.77
CA LEU A 109 1.23 -5.31 0.13
C LEU A 109 0.18 -6.12 -0.62
N GLY A 110 0.49 -7.36 -1.00
CA GLY A 110 -0.40 -8.20 -1.80
C GLY A 110 -1.75 -8.53 -1.14
N PHE A 111 -1.93 -8.22 0.14
CA PHE A 111 -3.19 -8.36 0.88
C PHE A 111 -4.00 -7.07 0.98
N SER A 112 -3.60 -5.96 0.34
CA SER A 112 -4.22 -4.65 0.54
C SER A 112 -4.21 -3.77 -0.71
N PRO A 113 -5.35 -3.14 -1.07
CA PRO A 113 -5.38 -2.12 -2.12
C PRO A 113 -4.65 -0.82 -1.72
N SER A 114 -4.43 -0.58 -0.42
CA SER A 114 -4.00 0.71 0.11
C SER A 114 -2.69 1.21 -0.49
N THR A 115 -1.72 0.31 -0.71
CA THR A 115 -0.37 0.67 -1.16
C THR A 115 -0.32 1.18 -2.60
N ASN A 116 -1.33 0.91 -3.43
CA ASN A 116 -1.48 1.54 -4.76
C ASN A 116 -1.55 3.07 -4.67
N THR A 117 -2.02 3.61 -3.55
CA THR A 117 -2.09 5.06 -3.30
C THR A 117 -0.70 5.70 -3.40
N LEU A 118 0.36 5.00 -2.95
CA LEU A 118 1.71 5.54 -2.88
C LEU A 118 2.28 5.91 -4.26
N PRO A 119 2.38 4.98 -5.24
CA PRO A 119 2.85 5.33 -6.58
C PRO A 119 1.88 6.24 -7.33
N ILE A 120 0.56 6.09 -7.16
CA ILE A 120 -0.43 6.98 -7.81
C ILE A 120 -0.17 8.45 -7.43
N ARG A 121 0.07 8.71 -6.15
CA ARG A 121 0.33 10.06 -5.64
C ARG A 121 1.73 10.55 -5.95
N ARG A 122 2.72 9.66 -5.89
CA ARG A 122 4.12 9.96 -6.21
C ARG A 122 4.32 10.32 -7.68
N LEU A 123 3.74 9.53 -8.58
CA LEU A 123 3.95 9.67 -10.01
C LEU A 123 3.19 10.86 -10.58
N GLY A 124 2.02 11.20 -10.01
CA GLY A 124 1.26 12.38 -10.42
C GLY A 124 0.92 12.43 -11.91
N LEU A 125 0.77 11.25 -12.53
CA LEU A 125 0.62 11.08 -13.99
C LEU A 125 -0.53 11.95 -14.53
N ALA A 126 -0.32 12.60 -15.67
CA ALA A 126 -1.41 13.16 -16.45
C ALA A 126 -2.23 12.04 -17.12
N VAL A 127 -3.47 12.32 -17.49
CA VAL A 127 -4.29 11.35 -18.24
C VAL A 127 -3.60 11.03 -19.58
N GLY A 128 -3.44 9.74 -19.86
CA GLY A 128 -2.71 9.20 -21.00
C GLY A 128 -1.24 8.86 -20.71
N GLU A 129 -0.67 9.34 -19.60
CA GLU A 129 0.70 9.02 -19.22
C GLU A 129 0.81 7.67 -18.51
N ALA A 130 2.01 7.10 -18.59
CA ALA A 130 2.34 5.85 -17.93
C ALA A 130 3.76 5.85 -17.38
N ALA A 131 3.97 5.11 -16.30
CA ALA A 131 5.29 4.89 -15.72
C ALA A 131 5.45 3.43 -15.27
N VAL A 132 6.69 2.95 -15.33
CA VAL A 132 7.11 1.67 -14.75
C VAL A 132 7.83 1.96 -13.45
N ILE A 133 7.52 1.19 -12.42
CA ILE A 133 8.13 1.26 -11.10
C ILE A 133 8.57 -0.13 -10.66
N HIS A 134 9.43 -0.16 -9.64
CA HIS A 134 9.78 -1.40 -8.97
C HIS A 134 9.37 -1.33 -7.50
N THR A 135 8.83 -2.44 -7.00
CA THR A 135 8.30 -2.52 -5.64
C THR A 135 8.98 -3.60 -4.82
N ALA A 136 9.09 -3.36 -3.51
CA ALA A 136 9.30 -4.42 -2.54
C ALA A 136 7.93 -5.04 -2.26
N TRP A 137 7.55 -6.02 -3.08
CA TRP A 137 6.25 -6.65 -3.03
C TRP A 137 6.25 -7.77 -2.00
N LEU A 138 5.44 -7.62 -0.96
CA LEU A 138 5.12 -8.68 -0.03
C LEU A 138 4.00 -9.53 -0.61
N ARG A 139 4.36 -10.74 -1.07
CA ARG A 139 3.39 -11.72 -1.54
C ARG A 139 2.52 -12.20 -0.39
N PHE A 140 1.26 -12.46 -0.70
CA PHE A 140 0.29 -12.99 0.23
C PHE A 140 -0.45 -14.15 -0.45
N PRO A 141 -0.61 -15.31 0.22
CA PRO A 141 -0.39 -15.55 1.64
C PRO A 141 1.03 -15.96 2.08
N GLU A 142 1.97 -16.10 1.14
CA GLU A 142 3.31 -16.67 1.43
C GLU A 142 4.16 -15.81 2.38
N PHE A 143 3.88 -14.51 2.45
CA PHE A 143 4.61 -13.56 3.31
C PHE A 143 6.10 -13.44 2.97
N GLU A 144 6.40 -13.52 1.68
CA GLU A 144 7.76 -13.37 1.14
C GLU A 144 7.89 -12.10 0.32
N PHE A 145 8.98 -11.36 0.54
CA PHE A 145 9.32 -10.20 -0.25
C PHE A 145 10.01 -10.59 -1.55
N VAL A 146 9.50 -10.06 -2.66
CA VAL A 146 10.11 -10.15 -3.98
C VAL A 146 10.15 -8.78 -4.62
N ARG A 147 11.04 -8.59 -5.62
CA ARG A 147 11.04 -7.36 -6.41
C ARG A 147 9.93 -7.47 -7.47
N GLY A 148 8.92 -6.61 -7.37
CA GLY A 148 7.89 -6.46 -8.38
C GLY A 148 8.29 -5.44 -9.44
N GLU A 149 7.92 -5.67 -10.70
CA GLU A 149 7.87 -4.64 -11.74
C GLU A 149 6.39 -4.35 -12.02
N GLN A 150 6.02 -3.08 -11.95
CA GLN A 150 4.63 -2.65 -12.07
C GLN A 150 4.55 -1.48 -13.03
N ARG A 151 3.51 -1.46 -13.85
CA ARG A 151 3.20 -0.34 -14.74
C ARG A 151 1.85 0.24 -14.38
N TYR A 152 1.83 1.57 -14.21
CA TYR A 152 0.62 2.35 -14.03
C TYR A 152 0.44 3.25 -15.24
N THR A 153 -0.75 3.23 -15.84
CA THR A 153 -1.18 4.15 -16.88
C THR A 153 -2.43 4.88 -16.40
N ARG A 154 -2.44 6.21 -16.37
CA ARG A 154 -3.65 6.96 -15.99
C ARG A 154 -4.60 7.02 -17.17
N THR A 155 -5.64 6.19 -17.20
CA THR A 155 -6.56 6.04 -18.32
C THR A 155 -7.76 6.98 -18.25
N GLY A 156 -8.03 7.56 -17.07
CA GLY A 156 -9.06 8.58 -16.88
C GLY A 156 -8.74 9.47 -15.68
N GLU A 157 -9.62 10.43 -15.39
CA GLU A 157 -9.41 11.38 -14.28
C GLU A 157 -9.14 10.67 -12.95
N HIS A 158 -9.89 9.61 -12.65
CA HIS A 158 -9.77 8.83 -11.42
C HIS A 158 -9.61 7.33 -11.68
N VAL A 159 -9.01 6.96 -12.82
CA VAL A 159 -8.82 5.56 -13.22
C VAL A 159 -7.40 5.34 -13.71
N TYR A 160 -6.78 4.28 -13.19
CA TYR A 160 -5.46 3.83 -13.56
C TYR A 160 -5.51 2.37 -14.00
N ARG A 161 -4.93 2.09 -15.17
CA ARG A 161 -4.63 0.72 -15.57
C ARG A 161 -3.35 0.28 -14.88
N TYR A 162 -3.45 -0.77 -14.07
CA TYR A 162 -2.34 -1.43 -13.40
C TYR A 162 -1.95 -2.74 -14.09
N GLU A 163 -0.66 -2.94 -14.27
CA GLU A 163 -0.09 -4.11 -14.96
C GLU A 163 1.11 -4.65 -14.18
N SER A 164 1.17 -5.97 -14.01
CA SER A 164 2.29 -6.68 -13.37
C SER A 164 2.40 -8.09 -13.96
N GLY A 165 3.48 -8.36 -14.70
CA GLY A 165 3.62 -9.59 -15.47
C GLY A 165 2.45 -9.78 -16.45
N THR A 166 1.73 -10.89 -16.34
CA THR A 166 0.52 -11.17 -17.14
C THR A 166 -0.77 -10.64 -16.51
N TYR A 167 -0.71 -10.12 -15.28
CA TYR A 167 -1.86 -9.58 -14.57
C TYR A 167 -2.13 -8.13 -14.96
N ALA A 168 -3.41 -7.80 -14.98
CA ALA A 168 -3.93 -6.57 -15.52
C ALA A 168 -5.28 -6.24 -14.88
N ALA A 169 -5.40 -5.06 -14.27
CA ALA A 169 -6.67 -4.57 -13.72
C ALA A 169 -6.76 -3.05 -13.80
N ASP A 170 -7.98 -2.53 -13.75
CA ASP A 170 -8.23 -1.10 -13.55
C ASP A 170 -8.39 -0.81 -12.05
N ILE A 171 -7.79 0.29 -11.61
CA ILE A 171 -7.90 0.84 -10.26
C ILE A 171 -8.68 2.15 -10.39
N ALA A 172 -9.87 2.17 -9.81
CA ALA A 172 -10.58 3.42 -9.55
C ALA A 172 -10.10 4.03 -8.23
N VAL A 173 -9.95 5.36 -8.20
CA VAL A 173 -9.51 6.10 -7.00
C VAL A 173 -10.42 7.29 -6.70
N ASP A 174 -10.22 7.93 -5.56
CA ASP A 174 -10.75 9.26 -5.26
C ASP A 174 -9.70 10.37 -5.52
N GLU A 175 -10.03 11.62 -5.19
CA GLU A 175 -9.16 12.78 -5.39
C GLU A 175 -7.89 12.73 -4.53
N ALA A 176 -7.89 11.92 -3.47
CA ALA A 176 -6.73 11.66 -2.63
C ALA A 176 -5.88 10.48 -3.12
N GLY A 177 -6.26 9.84 -4.24
CA GLY A 177 -5.59 8.67 -4.79
C GLY A 177 -5.87 7.38 -4.02
N LEU A 178 -6.79 7.40 -3.05
CA LEU A 178 -7.19 6.21 -2.32
C LEU A 178 -8.10 5.36 -3.21
N VAL A 179 -7.89 4.05 -3.22
CA VAL A 179 -8.65 3.11 -4.05
C VAL A 179 -10.14 3.14 -3.70
N THR A 180 -11.02 3.13 -4.70
CA THR A 180 -12.48 2.99 -4.55
C THR A 180 -12.95 1.61 -5.03
N ASP A 181 -12.39 1.14 -6.14
CA ASP A 181 -12.65 -0.17 -6.75
C ASP A 181 -11.34 -0.68 -7.37
N TYR A 182 -10.97 -1.93 -7.08
CA TYR A 182 -9.80 -2.58 -7.67
C TYR A 182 -9.95 -4.09 -7.57
N ASP A 183 -9.94 -4.77 -8.71
CA ASP A 183 -10.06 -6.24 -8.78
C ASP A 183 -11.28 -6.75 -8.00
N GLU A 184 -11.08 -7.43 -6.87
CA GLU A 184 -12.13 -7.91 -5.96
C GLU A 184 -12.33 -7.01 -4.72
N TRP A 185 -11.47 -6.01 -4.54
CA TRP A 185 -11.56 -5.04 -3.44
C TRP A 185 -12.57 -3.94 -3.74
N ARG A 186 -13.47 -3.68 -2.79
CA ARG A 186 -14.46 -2.60 -2.86
C ARG A 186 -14.37 -1.72 -1.63
N ARG A 187 -14.37 -0.41 -1.83
CA ARG A 187 -14.48 0.55 -0.73
C ARG A 187 -15.89 0.49 -0.16
N ILE A 188 -15.99 0.25 1.15
CA ILE A 188 -17.27 0.17 1.88
C ILE A 188 -17.50 1.38 2.81
N GLY A 189 -16.49 2.23 3.01
CA GLY A 189 -16.65 3.48 3.75
C GLY A 189 -15.41 4.36 3.70
N ALA A 190 -15.61 5.68 3.80
CA ALA A 190 -14.53 6.65 3.93
C ALA A 190 -14.96 7.80 4.85
N ALA A 191 -14.07 8.21 5.75
CA ALA A 191 -14.27 9.40 6.57
C ALA A 191 -13.78 10.65 5.81
N PRO A 192 -14.48 11.78 5.92
CA PRO A 192 -14.01 13.04 5.33
C PRO A 192 -12.68 13.45 5.97
N ALA A 193 -11.84 14.13 5.18
CA ALA A 193 -10.55 14.60 5.67
C ALA A 193 -10.73 15.58 6.83
N ARG A 194 -9.94 15.39 7.89
CA ARG A 194 -9.77 16.34 9.00
C ARG A 194 -8.36 16.89 9.01
#